data_AF-A0A1E1WAN1-F1
#
_entry.id   AF-A0A1E1WAN1-F1
#
_cell.length_a   1.000
_cell.length_b   1.000
_cell.length_c   1.000
_cell.angle_alpha   90.00
_cell.angle_beta   90.00
_cell.angle_gamma   90.00
#
_symmetry.space_group_name_H-M   'P 1'
#
loop_
_entity.id
_entity.type
_entity.pdbx_description
1 polymer ?
#
loop_
_entity_poly.entity_id
_entity_poly.type
_entity_poly.pdbx_seq_one_letter_code
_entity_poly.pdbx_strand_id
1 'polypeptide(L)'
;EISAEFKESLKQLVPMLLSPQNLVPKQIEGQQVKAKDLLLYFKAYMNIFNGTELPEPKSILEATAEANNLSAVAEAREVYDVLMEEVCGGAKPYLQPRRLEEEHQRARNKALHAFHSKRKMGGEEVAAGYRDQLVKELEEVFEQLRAHNEGKNLFRIAGTPAVFLLMALLGYLLSVLGGAVG
;
A
#
# COMPACT_ATOMS: atom_id res chain seq x y z
N GLU A 1 38.73 -19.46 26.78
CA GLU A 1 38.98 -18.83 25.47
C GLU A 1 38.62 -19.80 24.35
N ILE A 2 38.24 -19.29 23.16
CA ILE A 2 37.92 -20.13 21.99
C ILE A 2 39.22 -20.62 21.34
N SER A 3 39.30 -21.91 20.98
CA SER A 3 40.49 -22.53 20.38
C SER A 3 40.84 -21.94 19.01
N ALA A 4 42.13 -21.98 18.66
CA ALA A 4 42.62 -21.46 17.38
C ALA A 4 42.04 -22.22 16.18
N GLU A 5 41.98 -23.55 16.28
CA GLU A 5 41.40 -24.43 15.25
C GLU A 5 39.91 -24.15 15.00
N PHE A 6 39.14 -23.89 16.07
CA PHE A 6 37.74 -23.49 15.94
C PHE A 6 37.62 -22.15 15.22
N LYS A 7 38.48 -21.18 15.54
CA LYS A 7 38.49 -19.87 14.86
C LYS A 7 38.85 -19.99 13.38
N GLU A 8 39.78 -20.86 13.00
CA GLU A 8 40.10 -21.10 11.59
C GLU A 8 38.92 -21.74 10.85
N SER A 9 38.31 -22.77 11.42
CA SER A 9 37.13 -23.41 10.84
C SER A 9 35.97 -22.42 10.69
N LEU A 10 35.75 -21.54 11.68
CA LEU A 10 34.70 -20.53 11.63
C LEU A 10 34.94 -19.49 10.54
N LYS A 11 36.20 -19.09 10.31
CA LYS A 11 36.58 -18.18 9.21
C LYS A 11 36.28 -18.76 7.83
N GLN A 12 36.21 -20.08 7.70
CA GLN A 12 35.82 -20.75 6.45
C GLN A 12 34.30 -20.94 6.38
N LEU A 13 33.68 -21.41 7.47
CA LEU A 13 32.25 -21.70 7.52
C LEU A 13 31.38 -20.46 7.29
N VAL A 14 31.72 -19.32 7.91
CA VAL A 14 30.89 -18.11 7.82
C VAL A 14 30.77 -17.61 6.37
N PRO A 15 31.86 -17.43 5.59
CA PRO A 15 31.76 -17.11 4.16
C PRO A 15 31.06 -18.21 3.35
N MET A 16 31.24 -19.49 3.67
CA MET A 16 30.52 -20.56 2.99
C MET A 16 29.00 -20.45 3.14
N LEU A 17 28.50 -19.95 4.27
CA LEU A 17 27.06 -19.79 4.50
C LEU A 17 26.52 -18.42 4.10
N LEU A 18 27.27 -17.35 4.36
CA LEU A 18 26.77 -15.97 4.36
C LEU A 18 27.46 -15.05 3.34
N SER A 19 28.37 -15.57 2.50
CA SER A 19 28.92 -14.77 1.40
C SER A 19 27.80 -14.34 0.43
N PRO A 20 27.91 -13.16 -0.21
CA PRO A 20 26.85 -12.63 -1.06
C PRO A 20 26.41 -13.59 -2.18
N GLN A 21 27.32 -14.43 -2.68
CA GLN A 21 27.02 -15.39 -3.75
C GLN A 21 26.27 -16.63 -3.24
N ASN A 22 26.32 -16.92 -1.94
CA ASN A 22 25.73 -18.10 -1.32
C ASN A 22 24.38 -17.80 -0.63
N LEU A 23 23.96 -16.53 -0.56
CA LEU A 23 22.66 -16.15 0.00
C LEU A 23 21.53 -16.61 -0.92
N VAL A 24 20.69 -17.51 -0.41
CA VAL A 24 19.51 -18.01 -1.14
C VAL A 24 18.27 -17.25 -0.66
N PRO A 25 17.59 -16.49 -1.55
CA PRO A 25 16.33 -15.84 -1.19
C PRO A 25 15.29 -16.87 -0.74
N LYS A 26 14.56 -16.57 0.33
CA LYS A 26 13.50 -17.45 0.80
C LYS A 26 12.43 -17.59 -0.28
N GLN A 27 12.08 -18.83 -0.60
CA GLN A 27 10.98 -19.15 -1.49
C GLN A 27 9.89 -19.93 -0.77
N ILE A 28 8.63 -19.63 -1.12
CA ILE A 28 7.44 -20.39 -0.75
C ILE A 28 6.71 -20.66 -2.07
N GLU A 29 6.48 -21.93 -2.41
CA GLU A 29 5.95 -22.37 -3.71
C GLU A 29 6.70 -21.82 -4.95
N GLY A 30 8.03 -21.70 -4.84
CA GLY A 30 8.88 -21.20 -5.92
C GLY A 30 8.77 -19.70 -6.16
N GLN A 31 8.00 -18.96 -5.34
CA GLN A 31 7.98 -17.50 -5.34
C GLN A 31 8.94 -16.96 -4.29
N GLN A 32 9.74 -15.96 -4.65
CA GLN A 32 10.58 -15.24 -3.68
C GLN A 32 9.71 -14.43 -2.71
N VAL A 33 10.01 -14.54 -1.43
CA VAL A 33 9.25 -13.90 -0.34
C VAL A 33 9.91 -12.58 0.04
N LYS A 34 9.17 -11.48 -0.01
CA LYS A 34 9.65 -10.16 0.46
C LYS A 34 9.66 -10.14 1.99
N ALA A 35 10.49 -9.28 2.60
CA ALA A 35 10.57 -9.16 4.06
C ALA A 35 9.21 -8.85 4.73
N LYS A 36 8.39 -8.00 4.10
CA LYS A 36 7.03 -7.68 4.58
C LYS A 36 6.09 -8.89 4.57
N ASP A 37 6.20 -9.74 3.55
CA ASP A 37 5.38 -10.94 3.39
C ASP A 37 5.83 -12.03 4.37
N LEU A 38 7.14 -12.15 4.61
CA LEU A 38 7.69 -13.10 5.57
C LEU A 38 7.10 -12.90 6.98
N LEU A 39 6.86 -11.65 7.38
CA LEU A 39 6.20 -11.35 8.66
C LEU A 39 4.75 -11.86 8.72
N LEU A 40 4.02 -11.82 7.60
CA LEU A 40 2.66 -12.37 7.51
C LEU A 40 2.68 -13.89 7.67
N TYR A 41 3.60 -14.58 6.99
CA TYR A 41 3.79 -16.01 7.16
C TYR A 41 4.13 -16.38 8.61
N PHE A 42 5.01 -15.62 9.26
CA PHE A 42 5.32 -15.83 10.68
C PHE A 42 4.09 -15.72 11.57
N LYS A 43 3.29 -14.66 11.41
CA LYS A 43 2.04 -14.48 12.18
C LYS A 43 1.07 -15.62 11.95
N ALA A 44 0.87 -16.01 10.69
CA ALA A 44 0.01 -17.14 10.32
C ALA A 44 0.49 -18.42 11.02
N TYR A 45 1.76 -18.80 10.89
CA TYR A 45 2.30 -20.00 11.53
C TYR A 45 2.19 -19.96 13.05
N MET A 46 2.53 -18.84 13.70
CA MET A 46 2.42 -18.73 15.17
C MET A 46 0.97 -18.91 15.65
N ASN A 47 -0.02 -18.37 14.93
CA ASN A 47 -1.42 -18.55 15.29
C ASN A 47 -1.85 -20.03 15.25
N ILE A 48 -1.35 -20.79 14.28
CA ILE A 48 -1.62 -22.23 14.18
C ILE A 48 -0.94 -23.00 15.33
N PHE A 49 0.32 -22.67 15.64
CA PHE A 49 1.11 -23.39 16.65
C PHE A 49 0.80 -22.99 18.10
N ASN A 50 0.05 -21.92 18.34
CA ASN A 50 -0.37 -21.50 19.68
C ASN A 50 -1.50 -22.36 20.29
N GLY A 51 -2.00 -23.36 19.57
CA GLY A 51 -2.92 -24.36 20.12
C GLY A 51 -2.24 -25.33 21.09
N THR A 52 -3.05 -26.07 21.86
CA THR A 52 -2.56 -27.12 22.78
C THR A 52 -2.07 -28.38 22.06
N GLU A 53 -2.31 -28.49 20.76
CA GLU A 53 -1.99 -29.65 19.94
C GLU A 53 -1.19 -29.23 18.71
N LEU A 54 -0.32 -30.13 18.23
CA LEU A 54 0.39 -29.92 16.97
C LEU A 54 -0.64 -29.89 15.83
N PRO A 55 -0.65 -28.83 15.02
CA PRO A 55 -1.64 -28.69 13.96
C PRO A 55 -1.44 -29.74 12.87
N GLU A 56 -2.56 -30.19 12.29
CA GLU A 56 -2.51 -31.12 11.18
C GLU A 56 -1.84 -30.46 9.95
N PRO A 57 -1.08 -31.20 9.12
CA PRO A 57 -0.42 -30.68 7.92
C PRO A 57 -1.37 -29.93 6.96
N LYS A 58 -2.66 -30.27 6.96
CA LYS A 58 -3.70 -29.57 6.19
C LYS A 58 -3.91 -28.13 6.66
N SER A 59 -3.93 -27.89 7.96
CA SER A 59 -4.06 -26.55 8.56
C SER A 59 -2.86 -25.66 8.24
N ILE A 60 -1.65 -26.25 8.15
CA ILE A 60 -0.43 -25.52 7.75
C ILE A 60 -0.51 -25.07 6.28
N LEU A 61 -1.03 -25.91 5.39
CA LEU A 61 -1.23 -25.55 3.98
C LEU A 61 -2.29 -24.46 3.81
N GLU A 62 -3.42 -24.57 4.53
CA GLU A 62 -4.49 -23.57 4.52
C GLU A 62 -3.99 -22.20 5.00
N ALA A 63 -3.22 -22.15 6.09
CA ALA A 63 -2.64 -20.90 6.58
C ALA A 63 -1.56 -20.32 5.67
N THR A 64 -0.79 -21.18 4.98
CA THR A 64 0.17 -20.71 3.98
C THR A 64 -0.58 -20.13 2.77
N ALA A 65 -1.73 -20.71 2.41
CA ALA A 65 -2.60 -20.20 1.37
C ALA A 65 -3.24 -18.86 1.75
N GLU A 66 -3.74 -18.73 2.97
CA GLU A 66 -4.25 -17.47 3.51
C GLU A 66 -3.18 -16.38 3.49
N ALA A 67 -1.99 -16.65 4.03
CA ALA A 67 -0.89 -15.66 4.06
C ALA A 67 -0.46 -15.23 2.64
N ASN A 68 -0.44 -16.16 1.69
CA ASN A 68 -0.13 -15.86 0.29
C ASN A 68 -1.19 -14.95 -0.35
N ASN A 69 -2.47 -15.26 -0.14
CA ASN A 69 -3.58 -14.45 -0.67
C ASN A 69 -3.63 -13.07 -0.01
N LEU A 70 -3.43 -12.96 1.30
CA LEU A 70 -3.34 -11.67 2.00
C LEU A 70 -2.17 -10.82 1.52
N SER A 71 -1.01 -11.43 1.28
CA SER A 71 0.13 -10.75 0.64
C SER A 71 -0.23 -10.26 -0.78
N ALA A 72 -0.98 -11.05 -1.55
CA ALA A 72 -1.45 -10.64 -2.87
C ALA A 72 -2.43 -9.45 -2.80
N VAL A 73 -3.36 -9.45 -1.84
CA VAL A 73 -4.28 -8.32 -1.59
C VAL A 73 -3.50 -7.06 -1.24
N ALA A 74 -2.56 -7.16 -0.30
CA ALA A 74 -1.77 -6.01 0.15
C ALA A 74 -0.95 -5.39 -1.00
N GLU A 75 -0.34 -6.20 -1.86
CA GLU A 75 0.42 -5.75 -3.03
C GLU A 75 -0.48 -5.14 -4.11
N ALA A 76 -1.65 -5.72 -4.36
CA ALA A 76 -2.62 -5.16 -5.28
C ALA A 76 -3.17 -3.81 -4.80
N ARG A 77 -3.44 -3.68 -3.50
CA ARG A 77 -3.87 -2.42 -2.87
C ARG A 77 -2.80 -1.35 -2.97
N GLU A 78 -1.53 -1.69 -2.74
CA GLU A 78 -0.40 -0.76 -2.92
C GLU A 78 -0.32 -0.22 -4.36
N VAL A 79 -0.56 -1.06 -5.38
CA VAL A 79 -0.64 -0.60 -6.78
C VAL A 79 -1.75 0.43 -6.98
N TYR A 80 -2.92 0.20 -6.39
CA TYR A 80 -4.03 1.16 -6.47
C TYR A 80 -3.69 2.48 -5.77
N ASP A 81 -3.18 2.41 -4.54
CA ASP A 81 -2.85 3.57 -3.71
C ASP A 81 -1.84 4.49 -4.43
N VAL A 82 -0.78 3.92 -5.01
CA VAL A 82 0.22 4.67 -5.78
C VAL A 82 -0.40 5.38 -6.99
N LEU A 83 -1.21 4.67 -7.78
CA LEU A 83 -1.82 5.22 -8.99
C LEU A 83 -2.82 6.34 -8.68
N MET A 84 -3.61 6.19 -7.62
CA MET A 84 -4.59 7.20 -7.23
C MET A 84 -3.91 8.42 -6.58
N GLU A 85 -2.83 8.24 -5.82
CA GLU A 85 -2.05 9.35 -5.27
C GLU A 85 -1.44 10.22 -6.39
N GLU A 86 -0.98 9.61 -7.48
CA GLU A 86 -0.46 10.34 -8.65
C GLU A 86 -1.51 11.23 -9.32
N VAL A 87 -2.79 10.84 -9.25
CA VAL A 87 -3.92 11.50 -9.93
C VAL A 87 -4.61 12.51 -9.02
N CYS A 88 -5.00 12.11 -7.82
CA CYS A 88 -5.82 12.91 -6.91
C CYS A 88 -5.21 13.12 -5.52
N GLY A 89 -3.93 12.78 -5.31
CA GLY A 89 -3.20 12.98 -4.06
C GLY A 89 -3.20 14.41 -3.55
N GLY A 90 -2.79 14.64 -2.30
CA GLY A 90 -2.99 15.92 -1.60
C GLY A 90 -2.46 17.15 -2.33
N ALA A 91 -1.31 17.01 -3.02
CA ALA A 91 -0.68 18.09 -3.80
C ALA A 91 -1.28 18.30 -5.21
N LYS A 92 -2.19 17.41 -5.65
CA LYS A 92 -2.81 17.46 -6.99
C LYS A 92 -4.04 18.38 -6.98
N PRO A 93 -4.26 19.17 -8.04
CA PRO A 93 -5.43 20.04 -8.15
C PRO A 93 -6.72 19.22 -8.20
N TYR A 94 -7.85 19.92 -8.03
CA TYR A 94 -9.18 19.32 -8.21
C TYR A 94 -9.31 18.64 -9.58
N LEU A 95 -9.81 17.41 -9.58
CA LEU A 95 -10.13 16.64 -10.77
C LEU A 95 -11.65 16.54 -10.95
N GLN A 96 -12.14 16.63 -12.19
CA GLN A 96 -13.57 16.47 -12.45
C GLN A 96 -14.06 15.06 -12.07
N PRO A 97 -15.28 14.88 -11.51
CA PRO A 97 -15.72 13.60 -10.97
C PRO A 97 -15.70 12.47 -12.00
N ARG A 98 -16.09 12.77 -13.25
CA ARG A 98 -16.05 11.81 -14.35
C ARG A 98 -14.63 11.30 -14.63
N ARG A 99 -13.62 12.20 -14.63
CA ARG A 99 -12.23 11.80 -14.86
C ARG A 99 -11.66 11.05 -13.66
N LEU A 100 -12.07 11.42 -12.45
CA LEU A 100 -11.68 10.72 -11.23
C LEU A 100 -12.21 9.27 -11.24
N GLU A 101 -13.45 9.07 -11.67
CA GLU A 101 -14.04 7.74 -11.87
C GLU A 101 -13.29 6.93 -12.94
N GLU A 102 -12.96 7.54 -14.08
CA GLU A 102 -12.21 6.88 -15.16
C GLU A 102 -10.81 6.41 -14.67
N GLU A 103 -10.09 7.22 -13.90
CA GLU A 103 -8.81 6.83 -13.32
C GLU A 103 -8.95 5.79 -12.20
N HIS A 104 -10.01 5.84 -11.40
CA HIS A 104 -10.33 4.79 -10.43
C HIS A 104 -10.54 3.45 -11.12
N GLN A 105 -11.38 3.38 -12.15
CA GLN A 105 -11.62 2.14 -12.89
C GLN A 105 -10.31 1.58 -13.48
N ARG A 106 -9.45 2.46 -14.01
CA ARG A 106 -8.13 2.09 -14.53
C ARG A 106 -7.20 1.56 -13.44
N ALA A 107 -7.11 2.23 -12.30
CA ALA A 107 -6.28 1.82 -11.17
C ALA A 107 -6.77 0.49 -10.58
N ARG A 108 -8.09 0.34 -10.40
CA ARG A 108 -8.75 -0.89 -9.94
C ARG A 108 -8.43 -2.06 -10.86
N ASN A 109 -8.54 -1.90 -12.18
CA ASN A 109 -8.21 -2.95 -13.14
C ASN A 109 -6.73 -3.36 -13.07
N LYS A 110 -5.81 -2.41 -12.87
CA LYS A 110 -4.38 -2.70 -12.70
C LYS A 110 -4.09 -3.42 -11.38
N ALA A 111 -4.75 -3.03 -10.29
CA ALA A 111 -4.66 -3.71 -9.01
C ALA A 111 -5.16 -5.15 -9.09
N LEU A 112 -6.33 -5.37 -9.73
CA LEU A 112 -6.87 -6.71 -9.96
C LEU A 112 -5.94 -7.55 -10.84
N HIS A 113 -5.36 -6.96 -11.89
CA HIS A 113 -4.35 -7.66 -12.69
C HIS A 113 -3.14 -8.08 -11.85
N ALA A 114 -2.63 -7.19 -10.97
CA ALA A 114 -1.55 -7.52 -10.06
C ALA A 114 -1.93 -8.68 -9.12
N PHE A 115 -3.13 -8.64 -8.53
CA PHE A 115 -3.68 -9.72 -7.71
C PHE A 115 -3.75 -11.05 -8.47
N HIS A 116 -4.23 -11.04 -9.72
CA HIS A 116 -4.37 -12.24 -10.54
C HIS A 116 -3.03 -12.80 -10.99
N SER A 117 -2.06 -11.95 -11.30
CA SER A 117 -0.73 -12.34 -11.80
C SER A 117 0.13 -13.12 -10.78
N LYS A 118 -0.16 -12.97 -9.48
CA LYS A 118 0.53 -13.71 -8.42
C LYS A 118 -0.01 -15.15 -8.38
N ARG A 119 0.88 -16.16 -8.39
CA ARG A 119 0.49 -17.56 -8.10
C ARG A 119 -0.14 -17.61 -6.72
N LYS A 120 -1.35 -18.16 -6.66
CA LYS A 120 -2.14 -18.29 -5.44
C LYS A 120 -2.24 -19.76 -5.04
N MET A 121 -2.03 -20.02 -3.77
CA MET A 121 -2.26 -21.30 -3.12
C MET A 121 -3.77 -21.50 -2.84
N GLY A 122 -4.26 -22.74 -2.90
CA GLY A 122 -5.61 -23.10 -2.43
C GLY A 122 -6.75 -23.07 -3.46
N GLY A 123 -6.46 -22.75 -4.73
CA GLY A 123 -7.46 -22.76 -5.83
C GLY A 123 -8.20 -21.44 -6.05
N GLU A 124 -8.95 -21.33 -7.15
CA GLU A 124 -9.64 -20.08 -7.55
C GLU A 124 -10.79 -19.68 -6.61
N GLU A 125 -11.47 -20.64 -5.96
CA GLU A 125 -12.57 -20.35 -5.04
C GLU A 125 -12.11 -19.60 -3.79
N VAL A 126 -10.99 -20.02 -3.19
CA VAL A 126 -10.40 -19.33 -2.03
C VAL A 126 -9.91 -17.94 -2.45
N ALA A 127 -9.26 -17.85 -3.60
CA ALA A 127 -8.79 -16.58 -4.16
C ALA A 127 -9.94 -15.60 -4.49
N ALA A 128 -11.13 -16.10 -4.84
CA ALA A 128 -12.29 -15.27 -5.16
C ALA A 128 -12.77 -14.46 -3.95
N GLY A 129 -12.79 -15.05 -2.76
CA GLY A 129 -13.16 -14.33 -1.53
C GLY A 129 -12.24 -13.13 -1.24
N TYR A 130 -10.92 -13.33 -1.37
CA TYR A 130 -9.94 -12.25 -1.21
C TYR A 130 -10.00 -11.20 -2.32
N ARG A 131 -10.33 -11.61 -3.56
CA ARG A 131 -10.58 -10.67 -4.66
C ARG A 131 -11.77 -9.77 -4.36
N ASP A 132 -12.87 -10.35 -3.89
CA ASP A 132 -14.10 -9.60 -3.61
C ASP A 132 -13.90 -8.65 -2.42
N GLN A 133 -13.14 -9.09 -1.40
CA GLN A 133 -12.67 -8.22 -0.32
C GLN A 133 -11.83 -7.05 -0.85
N LEU A 134 -10.84 -7.32 -1.71
CA LEU A 134 -10.00 -6.29 -2.31
C LEU A 134 -10.86 -5.28 -3.07
N VAL A 135 -11.78 -5.73 -3.93
CA VAL A 135 -12.69 -4.83 -4.67
C VAL A 135 -13.44 -3.93 -3.71
N LYS A 136 -14.04 -4.50 -2.65
CA LYS A 136 -14.78 -3.73 -1.65
C LYS A 136 -13.89 -2.67 -0.96
N GLU A 137 -12.68 -3.05 -0.55
CA GLU A 137 -11.72 -2.11 0.06
C GLU A 137 -11.34 -0.97 -0.91
N LEU A 138 -11.15 -1.27 -2.20
CA LEU A 138 -10.83 -0.26 -3.21
C LEU A 138 -11.98 0.73 -3.43
N GLU A 139 -13.23 0.26 -3.43
CA GLU A 139 -14.42 1.13 -3.52
C GLU A 139 -14.57 2.02 -2.27
N GLU A 140 -14.32 1.48 -1.06
CA GLU A 140 -14.35 2.27 0.18
C GLU A 140 -13.28 3.37 0.19
N VAL A 141 -12.06 3.06 -0.27
CA VAL A 141 -11.00 4.07 -0.44
C VAL A 141 -11.40 5.09 -1.51
N PHE A 142 -12.03 4.67 -2.59
CA PHE A 142 -12.47 5.58 -3.65
C PHE A 142 -13.46 6.63 -3.15
N GLU A 143 -14.45 6.24 -2.33
CA GLU A 143 -15.38 7.20 -1.74
C GLU A 143 -14.67 8.25 -0.87
N GLN A 144 -13.62 7.85 -0.14
CA GLN A 144 -12.79 8.79 0.63
C GLN A 144 -12.02 9.75 -0.29
N LEU A 145 -11.43 9.23 -1.37
CA LEU A 145 -10.71 10.03 -2.37
C LEU A 145 -11.64 11.01 -3.09
N ARG A 146 -12.87 10.59 -3.38
CA ARG A 146 -13.92 11.43 -3.97
C ARG A 146 -14.27 12.59 -3.05
N ALA A 147 -14.56 12.32 -1.78
CA ALA A 147 -14.84 13.35 -0.78
C ALA A 147 -13.64 14.31 -0.61
N HIS A 148 -12.41 13.78 -0.56
CA HIS A 148 -11.20 14.60 -0.49
C HIS A 148 -11.05 15.51 -1.71
N ASN A 149 -11.29 15.00 -2.91
CA ASN A 149 -11.23 15.76 -4.14
C ASN A 149 -12.33 16.84 -4.20
N GLU A 150 -13.55 16.55 -3.77
CA GLU A 150 -14.63 17.55 -3.67
C GLU A 150 -14.26 18.71 -2.71
N GLY A 151 -13.58 18.40 -1.60
CA GLY A 151 -13.02 19.40 -0.69
C GLY A 151 -12.11 20.41 -1.39
N LYS A 152 -11.28 19.96 -2.34
CA LYS A 152 -10.39 20.85 -3.12
C LYS A 152 -11.17 21.85 -3.99
N ASN A 153 -12.35 21.49 -4.48
CA ASN A 153 -13.20 22.40 -5.24
C ASN A 153 -13.78 23.50 -4.36
N LEU A 154 -14.22 23.16 -3.15
CA LEU A 154 -14.74 24.11 -2.17
C LEU A 154 -13.71 25.17 -1.80
N PHE A 155 -12.45 24.78 -1.53
CA PHE A 155 -11.36 25.72 -1.26
C PHE A 155 -11.10 26.65 -2.45
N ARG A 156 -11.16 26.13 -3.69
CA ARG A 156 -10.96 26.94 -4.89
C ARG A 156 -12.07 27.98 -5.10
N ILE A 157 -13.33 27.57 -4.89
CA ILE A 157 -14.51 28.43 -5.04
C ILE A 157 -14.55 29.49 -3.94
N ALA A 158 -14.25 29.14 -2.68
CA ALA A 158 -14.25 30.09 -1.56
C ALA A 158 -13.03 31.02 -1.53
N GLY A 159 -11.86 30.54 -1.98
CA GLY A 159 -10.62 31.32 -1.98
C GLY A 159 -10.66 32.52 -2.93
N THR A 160 -11.30 32.37 -4.09
CA THR A 160 -11.32 33.42 -5.11
C THR A 160 -12.06 34.70 -4.64
N PRO A 161 -13.30 34.63 -4.13
CA PRO A 161 -13.97 35.80 -3.54
C PRO A 161 -13.24 36.39 -2.33
N ALA A 162 -12.64 35.55 -1.47
CA ALA A 162 -11.91 36.02 -0.30
C ALA A 162 -10.69 36.87 -0.67
N VAL A 163 -9.94 36.48 -1.70
CA VAL A 163 -8.81 37.25 -2.23
C VAL A 163 -9.28 38.60 -2.80
N PHE A 164 -10.40 38.63 -3.52
CA PHE A 164 -10.97 39.89 -4.03
C PHE A 164 -11.42 40.83 -2.89
N LEU A 165 -12.04 40.28 -1.83
CA LEU A 165 -12.42 41.04 -0.64
C LEU A 165 -11.20 41.64 0.07
N LEU A 166 -10.13 40.85 0.23
CA LEU A 166 -8.88 41.32 0.83
C LEU A 166 -8.23 42.45 0.00
N MET A 167 -8.19 42.31 -1.33
CA MET A 167 -7.68 43.35 -2.22
C MET A 167 -8.50 44.64 -2.14
N ALA A 168 -9.84 44.54 -2.07
CA ALA A 168 -10.71 45.71 -1.92
C ALA A 168 -10.47 46.43 -0.58
N LEU A 169 -10.30 45.68 0.51
CA LEU A 169 -9.98 46.26 1.83
C LEU A 169 -8.61 46.94 1.85
N LEU A 170 -7.58 46.31 1.29
CA LEU A 170 -6.25 46.90 1.14
C LEU A 170 -6.29 48.19 0.31
N GLY A 171 -6.99 48.17 -0.82
CA GLY A 171 -7.18 49.35 -1.68
C GLY A 171 -7.91 50.48 -0.96
N TYR A 172 -8.95 50.16 -0.18
CA TYR A 172 -9.68 51.15 0.62
C TYR A 172 -8.78 51.79 1.69
N LEU A 173 -7.99 51.00 2.42
CA LEU A 173 -7.06 51.52 3.43
C LEU A 173 -6.00 52.45 2.82
N LEU A 174 -5.44 52.07 1.66
CA LEU A 174 -4.49 52.93 0.94
C LEU A 174 -5.12 54.24 0.47
N SER A 175 -6.37 54.20 -0.01
CA SER A 175 -7.11 55.41 -0.41
C SER A 175 -7.34 56.36 0.77
N VAL A 176 -7.71 55.83 1.94
CA VAL A 176 -7.93 56.63 3.15
C VAL A 176 -6.62 57.27 3.64
N LEU A 177 -5.51 56.52 3.63
CA LEU A 177 -4.20 57.05 4.00
C LEU A 177 -3.71 58.12 3.01
N GLY A 178 -3.87 57.91 1.70
CA GLY A 178 -3.51 58.89 0.69
C GLY A 178 -4.31 60.19 0.82
N GLY A 179 -5.60 60.10 1.13
CA GLY A 179 -6.44 61.27 1.40
C GLY A 179 -6.17 61.98 2.73
N ALA A 180 -5.44 61.36 3.65
CA ALA A 180 -5.03 61.97 4.91
C ALA A 180 -3.65 62.65 4.85
N VAL A 181 -2.86 62.38 3.80
CA VAL A 181 -1.50 62.91 3.60
C VAL A 181 -1.44 64.01 2.53
N GLY A 182 -2.46 64.11 1.67
CA GLY A 182 -2.65 65.23 0.73
C GLY A 182 -3.60 66.29 1.27
#